data_AF-A0A316QK21-F1
#
_entry.id   AF-A0A316QK21-F1
#
_cell.length_a   1.000
_cell.length_b   1.000
_cell.length_c   1.000
_cell.angle_alpha   90.00
_cell.angle_beta   90.00
_cell.angle_gamma   90.00
#
_symmetry.space_group_name_H-M   'P 1'
#
loop_
_entity.id
_entity.type
_entity.pdbx_description
1 polymer ?
#
loop_
_entity_poly.entity_id
_entity_poly.type
_entity_poly.pdbx_seq_one_letter_code
_entity_poly.pdbx_strand_id
1 'polypeptide(L)'
;MKKQYKLNFEMVPEECWYANLRSVLPPAQWDRVRRDAYARAGGRCMICGAPASRLEAHERWSYDDKKKLQKLETVAAVCRRCHEVIHIGRTALIGRGAEAMEHFMKVNGCTQSEYHEALGEANRLYLERNKVEGWATDLSWLKDNFGISPPFGR
;
A
#
# COMPACT_ATOMS: atom_id res chain seq x y z
N MET A 1 16.64 -10.09 -15.30
CA MET A 1 15.44 -10.34 -14.47
C MET A 1 15.25 -9.13 -13.56
N LYS A 2 14.05 -8.56 -13.44
CA LYS A 2 13.81 -7.44 -12.51
C LYS A 2 14.00 -7.94 -11.08
N LYS A 3 14.80 -7.23 -10.28
CA LYS A 3 15.01 -7.53 -8.85
C LYS A 3 13.66 -7.42 -8.12
N GLN A 4 13.31 -8.42 -7.32
CA GLN A 4 12.11 -8.35 -6.48
C GLN A 4 12.45 -7.69 -5.15
N TYR A 5 11.72 -6.63 -4.82
CA TYR A 5 11.87 -5.89 -3.57
C TYR A 5 10.84 -6.33 -2.55
N LYS A 6 11.28 -6.45 -1.29
CA LYS A 6 10.41 -6.77 -0.16
C LYS A 6 9.53 -5.58 0.23
N LEU A 7 10.12 -4.39 0.22
CA LEU A 7 9.45 -3.11 0.46
C LEU A 7 9.45 -2.32 -0.85
N ASN A 8 8.28 -1.90 -1.32
CA ASN A 8 8.14 -1.20 -2.59
C ASN A 8 7.27 0.06 -2.44
N PHE A 9 7.30 0.93 -3.46
CA PHE A 9 6.44 2.10 -3.58
C PHE A 9 5.07 1.67 -4.11
N GLU A 10 3.99 2.08 -3.46
CA GLU A 10 2.63 1.72 -3.89
C GLU A 10 1.83 2.99 -4.15
N MET A 11 2.18 3.65 -5.25
CA MET A 11 1.45 4.82 -5.73
C MET A 11 0.15 4.37 -6.38
N VAL A 12 -0.95 4.79 -5.77
CA VAL A 12 -2.32 4.51 -6.19
C VAL A 12 -2.72 5.52 -7.27
N PRO A 13 -3.39 5.13 -8.37
CA PRO A 13 -3.93 6.09 -9.34
C PRO A 13 -4.84 7.11 -8.68
N GLU A 14 -4.85 8.35 -9.16
CA GLU A 14 -5.53 9.48 -8.53
C GLU A 14 -7.04 9.27 -8.41
N GLU A 15 -7.66 8.71 -9.46
CA GLU A 15 -9.09 8.35 -9.46
C GLU A 15 -9.45 7.36 -8.33
N CYS A 16 -8.49 6.54 -7.89
CA CYS A 16 -8.69 5.52 -6.85
C CYS A 16 -8.43 6.03 -5.42
N TRP A 17 -7.94 7.26 -5.21
CA TRP A 17 -7.57 7.75 -3.86
C TRP A 17 -8.75 7.80 -2.87
N TYR A 18 -9.96 8.02 -3.39
CA TYR A 18 -11.18 8.10 -2.58
C TYR A 18 -11.72 6.71 -2.15
N ALA A 19 -11.16 5.62 -2.69
CA ALA A 19 -11.55 4.25 -2.38
C ALA A 19 -10.82 3.63 -1.17
N ASN A 20 -10.17 4.45 -0.32
CA ASN A 20 -9.52 3.95 0.89
C ASN A 20 -10.54 3.45 1.93
N LEU A 21 -10.22 2.36 2.63
CA LEU A 21 -11.22 1.67 3.47
C LEU A 21 -11.68 2.48 4.66
N ARG A 22 -10.81 3.38 5.17
CA ARG A 22 -11.15 4.28 6.26
C ARG A 22 -12.30 5.22 5.91
N SER A 23 -12.40 5.66 4.66
CA SER A 23 -13.49 6.52 4.19
C SER A 23 -14.73 5.73 3.79
N VAL A 24 -14.55 4.49 3.36
CA VAL A 24 -15.61 3.66 2.75
C VAL A 24 -16.39 2.84 3.78
N LEU A 25 -15.73 2.47 4.87
CA LEU A 25 -16.31 1.64 5.91
C LEU A 25 -16.75 2.47 7.12
N PRO A 26 -17.86 2.10 7.78
CA PRO A 26 -18.15 2.57 9.12
C PRO A 26 -16.95 2.33 10.07
N PRO A 27 -16.67 3.24 11.02
CA PRO A 27 -15.51 3.12 11.91
C PRO A 27 -15.38 1.76 12.60
N ALA A 28 -16.49 1.15 13.03
CA ALA A 28 -16.50 -0.17 13.66
C ALA A 28 -16.07 -1.31 12.71
N GLN A 29 -16.46 -1.24 11.44
CA GLN A 29 -16.07 -2.22 10.42
C GLN A 29 -14.59 -2.05 10.07
N TRP A 30 -14.13 -0.82 9.89
CA TRP A 30 -12.71 -0.54 9.69
C TRP A 30 -11.85 -1.00 10.87
N ASP A 31 -12.32 -0.77 12.10
CA ASP A 31 -11.68 -1.25 13.32
C ASP A 31 -11.49 -2.76 13.33
N ARG A 32 -12.50 -3.52 12.90
CA ARG A 32 -12.42 -4.98 12.80
C ARG A 32 -11.32 -5.41 11.82
N VAL A 33 -11.28 -4.82 10.64
CA VAL A 33 -10.30 -5.14 9.59
C VAL A 33 -8.87 -4.81 10.04
N ARG A 34 -8.65 -3.60 10.57
CA ARG A 34 -7.29 -3.20 10.99
C ARG A 34 -6.80 -3.97 12.22
N ARG A 35 -7.67 -4.32 13.18
CA ARG A 35 -7.29 -5.11 14.36
C ARG A 35 -6.91 -6.54 13.99
N ASP A 36 -7.60 -7.13 13.03
CA ASP A 36 -7.24 -8.43 12.48
C ASP A 36 -5.85 -8.39 11.79
N ALA A 37 -5.55 -7.34 11.02
CA ALA A 37 -4.20 -7.14 10.48
C ALA A 37 -3.13 -6.99 11.59
N TYR A 38 -3.43 -6.26 12.67
CA TYR A 38 -2.53 -6.12 13.82
C TYR A 38 -2.32 -7.45 14.56
N ALA A 39 -3.36 -8.25 14.71
CA ALA A 39 -3.29 -9.56 15.34
C ALA A 39 -2.38 -10.51 14.53
N ARG A 40 -2.59 -10.59 13.20
CA ARG A 40 -1.71 -11.36 12.30
C ARG A 40 -0.24 -10.94 12.39
N ALA A 41 0.02 -9.66 12.59
CA ALA A 41 1.36 -9.11 12.65
C ALA A 41 2.12 -9.42 13.94
N GLY A 42 1.42 -9.75 15.04
CA GLY A 42 2.06 -10.14 16.29
C GLY A 42 3.06 -9.11 16.83
N GLY A 43 2.79 -7.82 16.66
CA GLY A 43 3.68 -6.73 17.10
C GLY A 43 4.90 -6.50 16.21
N ARG A 44 4.95 -7.08 15.01
CA ARG A 44 6.05 -6.93 14.06
C ARG A 44 5.54 -6.45 12.70
N CYS A 45 6.31 -5.59 12.04
CA CYS A 45 5.98 -5.14 10.69
C CYS A 45 5.90 -6.33 9.74
N MET A 46 4.78 -6.50 9.03
CA MET A 46 4.58 -7.58 8.06
C MET A 46 5.51 -7.49 6.83
N ILE A 47 6.19 -6.35 6.64
CA ILE A 47 7.17 -6.16 5.57
C ILE A 47 8.59 -6.35 6.10
N CYS A 48 9.13 -5.40 6.86
CA CYS A 48 10.53 -5.48 7.27
C CYS A 48 10.79 -6.49 8.40
N GLY A 49 9.74 -6.99 9.07
CA GLY A 49 9.86 -7.91 10.19
C GLY A 49 10.35 -7.26 11.49
N ALA A 50 10.59 -5.95 11.52
CA ALA A 50 11.03 -5.25 12.73
C ALA A 50 9.90 -5.20 13.77
N PRO A 51 10.21 -5.38 15.08
CA PRO A 51 9.25 -5.12 16.14
C PRO A 51 8.84 -3.64 16.13
N ALA A 52 7.57 -3.36 16.38
CA ALA A 52 7.06 -2.00 16.44
C ALA A 52 6.01 -1.89 17.56
N SER A 53 6.19 -0.89 18.43
CA SER A 53 5.20 -0.56 19.46
C SER A 53 3.88 -0.06 18.88
N ARG A 54 3.93 0.52 17.68
CA ARG A 54 2.76 0.96 16.92
C ARG A 54 2.89 0.51 15.46
N LEU A 55 1.86 -0.19 15.01
CA LEU A 55 1.68 -0.58 13.61
C LEU A 55 0.58 0.28 12.98
N GLU A 56 0.71 0.48 11.67
CA GLU A 56 -0.21 1.21 10.82
C GLU A 56 -0.84 0.22 9.85
N ALA A 57 -2.13 0.38 9.56
CA ALA A 57 -2.82 -0.47 8.61
C ALA A 57 -2.62 0.11 7.21
N HIS A 58 -2.24 -0.75 6.27
CA HIS A 58 -1.97 -0.40 4.89
C HIS A 58 -2.73 -1.32 3.95
N GLU A 59 -3.57 -0.76 3.10
CA GLU A 59 -4.27 -1.51 2.05
C GLU A 59 -3.32 -1.93 0.92
N ARG A 60 -3.22 -3.24 0.68
CA ARG A 60 -2.47 -3.80 -0.45
C ARG A 60 -3.38 -3.99 -1.64
N TRP A 61 -3.01 -3.39 -2.76
CA TRP A 61 -3.79 -3.40 -3.99
C TRP A 61 -3.06 -4.13 -5.11
N SER A 62 -3.80 -4.89 -5.91
CA SER A 62 -3.39 -5.34 -7.23
C SER A 62 -4.15 -4.56 -8.30
N TYR A 63 -3.62 -4.56 -9.54
CA TYR A 63 -4.16 -3.78 -10.64
C TYR A 63 -4.20 -4.62 -11.92
N ASP A 64 -5.36 -4.67 -12.58
CA ASP A 64 -5.51 -5.12 -13.97
C ASP A 64 -5.67 -3.89 -14.85
N ASP A 65 -4.58 -3.40 -15.42
CA ASP A 65 -4.54 -2.16 -16.20
C ASP A 65 -5.43 -2.25 -17.47
N LYS A 66 -5.64 -3.45 -18.02
CA LYS A 66 -6.48 -3.64 -19.21
C LYS A 66 -7.97 -3.50 -18.88
N LYS A 67 -8.39 -4.07 -17.75
CA LYS A 67 -9.76 -3.94 -17.24
C LYS A 67 -9.98 -2.69 -16.42
N LYS A 68 -8.91 -1.95 -16.11
CA LYS A 68 -8.91 -0.82 -15.19
C LYS A 68 -9.51 -1.21 -13.83
N LEU A 69 -9.03 -2.32 -13.28
CA LEU A 69 -9.53 -2.86 -12.02
C LEU A 69 -8.46 -2.72 -10.94
N GLN A 70 -8.76 -1.99 -9.88
CA GLN A 70 -8.02 -2.02 -8.62
C GLN A 70 -8.67 -3.04 -7.69
N LYS A 71 -7.91 -4.00 -7.18
CA LYS A 71 -8.44 -5.03 -6.28
C LYS A 71 -7.75 -5.01 -4.93
N LEU A 72 -8.55 -5.02 -3.86
CA LEU A 72 -8.02 -5.18 -2.51
C LEU A 72 -7.57 -6.62 -2.30
N GLU A 73 -6.28 -6.80 -2.05
CA GLU A 73 -5.70 -8.13 -1.78
C GLU A 73 -5.67 -8.44 -0.29
N THR A 74 -5.33 -7.44 0.53
CA THR A 74 -5.32 -7.57 1.98
C THR A 74 -5.13 -6.21 2.66
N VAL A 75 -5.27 -6.20 3.98
CA VAL A 75 -4.77 -5.11 4.85
C VAL A 75 -3.58 -5.65 5.64
N ALA A 76 -2.43 -5.01 5.45
CA ALA A 76 -1.18 -5.36 6.12
C ALA A 76 -0.90 -4.39 7.27
N ALA A 77 -0.35 -4.91 8.37
CA ALA A 77 0.11 -4.08 9.47
C ALA A 77 1.61 -3.82 9.35
N VAL A 78 1.98 -2.55 9.21
CA VAL A 78 3.32 -2.11 8.85
C VAL A 78 3.86 -1.12 9.86
N CYS A 79 5.19 -1.03 10.02
CA CYS A 79 5.77 0.05 10.82
C CYS A 79 5.75 1.37 10.04
N ARG A 80 5.78 2.50 10.78
CA ARG A 80 5.81 3.86 10.19
C ARG A 80 6.86 4.01 9.09
N ARG A 81 8.07 3.50 9.27
CA ARG A 81 9.14 3.63 8.27
C ARG A 81 8.83 2.90 6.97
N CYS A 82 8.24 1.70 7.04
CA CYS A 82 7.78 0.99 5.84
C CYS A 82 6.62 1.74 5.17
N HIS A 83 5.68 2.26 5.96
CA HIS A 83 4.54 3.01 5.45
C HIS A 83 4.95 4.31 4.76
N GLU A 84 5.96 5.00 5.30
CA GLU A 84 6.57 6.18 4.69
C GLU A 84 7.18 5.86 3.31
N VAL A 85 7.82 4.70 3.15
CA VAL A 85 8.36 4.27 1.85
C VAL A 85 7.24 3.90 0.88
N ILE A 86 6.22 3.17 1.33
CA ILE A 86 5.05 2.82 0.51
C ILE A 86 4.41 4.09 -0.07
N HIS A 87 4.22 5.11 0.77
CA HIS A 87 3.67 6.42 0.39
C HIS A 87 4.76 7.46 0.09
N ILE A 88 5.77 7.10 -0.72
CA ILE A 88 6.93 7.95 -0.99
C ILE A 88 6.57 9.35 -1.49
N GLY A 89 5.53 9.48 -2.32
CA GLY A 89 5.07 10.78 -2.83
C GLY A 89 4.70 11.74 -1.70
N ARG A 90 3.85 11.30 -0.75
CA ARG A 90 3.49 12.09 0.43
C ARG A 90 4.68 12.31 1.35
N THR A 91 5.50 11.28 1.57
CA THR A 91 6.67 11.33 2.46
C THR A 91 7.72 12.33 1.99
N ALA A 92 7.94 12.43 0.67
CA ALA A 92 8.83 13.42 0.09
C ALA A 92 8.32 14.86 0.30
N LEU A 93 7.01 15.10 0.13
CA LEU A 93 6.40 16.41 0.33
C LEU A 93 6.53 16.94 1.77
N ILE A 94 6.58 16.04 2.77
CA ILE A 94 6.79 16.41 4.17
C ILE A 94 8.27 16.40 4.59
N GLY A 95 9.20 16.33 3.64
CA GLY A 95 10.65 16.45 3.89
C GLY A 95 11.32 15.19 4.45
N ARG A 96 10.70 14.02 4.35
CA ARG A 96 11.20 12.75 4.93
C ARG A 96 11.71 11.75 3.89
N GLY A 97 11.97 12.22 2.67
CA GLY A 97 12.36 11.37 1.54
C GLY A 97 13.71 10.68 1.73
N ALA A 98 14.67 11.34 2.39
CA ALA A 98 15.99 10.78 2.66
C ALA A 98 15.91 9.58 3.62
N GLU A 99 15.13 9.68 4.69
CA GLU A 99 14.95 8.58 5.64
C GLU A 99 14.16 7.41 5.05
N ALA A 100 13.22 7.70 4.13
CA ALA A 100 12.51 6.67 3.38
C ALA A 100 13.46 5.91 2.44
N MET A 101 14.32 6.62 1.70
CA MET A 101 15.34 6.00 0.86
C MET A 101 16.29 5.10 1.67
N GLU A 102 16.81 5.61 2.78
CA GLU A 102 17.65 4.82 3.69
C GLU A 102 16.93 3.56 4.17
N HIS A 103 15.64 3.69 4.53
CA HIS A 103 14.86 2.54 4.97
C HIS A 103 14.61 1.51 3.85
N PHE A 104 14.28 1.96 2.64
CA PHE A 104 14.11 1.09 1.48
C PHE A 104 15.38 0.28 1.22
N MET A 105 16.54 0.95 1.15
CA MET A 105 17.82 0.29 0.92
C MET A 105 18.14 -0.73 2.01
N LYS A 106 17.91 -0.38 3.28
CA LYS A 106 18.13 -1.29 4.41
C LYS A 106 17.25 -2.54 4.35
N VAL A 107 15.95 -2.37 4.05
CA VAL A 107 14.99 -3.50 4.04
C VAL A 107 15.22 -4.41 2.83
N ASN A 108 15.63 -3.83 1.70
CA ASN A 108 15.80 -4.55 0.44
C ASN A 108 17.24 -5.02 0.18
N GLY A 109 18.22 -4.58 0.96
CA GLY A 109 19.64 -4.86 0.69
C GLY A 109 20.06 -4.34 -0.69
N CYS A 110 19.65 -3.12 -1.04
CA CYS A 110 19.88 -2.54 -2.36
C CYS A 110 20.71 -1.26 -2.30
N THR A 111 21.29 -0.90 -3.44
CA THR A 111 22.05 0.34 -3.61
C THR A 111 21.12 1.54 -3.80
N GLN A 112 21.68 2.75 -3.71
CA GLN A 112 20.96 3.98 -4.02
C GLN A 112 20.55 4.04 -5.51
N SER A 113 21.39 3.54 -6.42
CA SER A 113 21.06 3.46 -7.85
C SER A 113 19.82 2.59 -8.07
N GLU A 114 19.77 1.41 -7.43
CA GLU A 114 18.63 0.50 -7.49
C GLU A 114 17.36 1.12 -6.88
N TYR A 115 17.48 1.93 -5.82
CA TYR A 115 16.37 2.71 -5.28
C TYR A 115 15.82 3.70 -6.30
N HIS A 116 16.69 4.48 -6.96
CA HIS A 116 16.26 5.47 -7.96
C HIS A 116 15.66 4.80 -9.19
N GLU A 117 16.18 3.66 -9.63
CA GLU A 117 15.59 2.85 -10.70
C GLU A 117 14.19 2.37 -10.31
N ALA A 118 14.02 1.82 -9.10
CA ALA A 118 12.73 1.35 -8.60
C ALA A 118 11.71 2.49 -8.47
N LEU A 119 12.14 3.66 -7.99
CA LEU A 119 11.30 4.84 -7.85
C LEU A 119 10.90 5.40 -9.23
N GLY A 120 11.85 5.42 -10.17
CA GLY A 120 11.59 5.80 -11.56
C GLY A 120 10.54 4.89 -12.21
N GLU A 121 10.67 3.57 -12.03
CA GLU A 121 9.69 2.60 -12.53
C GLU A 121 8.30 2.80 -11.91
N ALA A 122 8.24 2.97 -10.59
CA ALA A 122 6.99 3.21 -9.90
C ALA A 122 6.33 4.50 -10.40
N ASN A 123 7.10 5.58 -10.60
CA ASN A 123 6.60 6.84 -11.14
C ASN A 123 6.08 6.70 -12.57
N ARG A 124 6.79 5.96 -13.43
CA ARG A 124 6.31 5.67 -14.79
C ARG A 124 4.97 4.96 -14.75
N LEU A 125 4.85 3.90 -13.96
CA LEU A 125 3.62 3.13 -13.84
C LEU A 125 2.46 3.98 -13.28
N TYR A 126 2.74 4.81 -12.27
CA TYR A 126 1.77 5.77 -11.74
C TYR A 126 1.27 6.72 -12.83
N LEU A 127 2.18 7.33 -13.60
CA LEU A 127 1.82 8.24 -14.69
C LEU A 127 1.02 7.53 -15.79
N GLU A 128 1.39 6.32 -16.19
CA GLU A 128 0.63 5.55 -17.18
C GLU A 128 -0.79 5.24 -16.71
N ARG A 129 -0.97 4.85 -15.43
CA ARG A 129 -2.30 4.55 -14.88
C ARG A 129 -3.19 5.78 -14.75
N ASN A 130 -2.60 6.98 -14.61
CA ASN A 130 -3.32 8.24 -14.57
C ASN A 130 -3.64 8.82 -15.97
N LYS A 131 -3.20 8.19 -17.06
CA LYS A 131 -3.64 8.58 -18.43
C LYS A 131 -5.02 8.04 -18.79
N VAL A 132 -5.58 7.15 -17.99
CA VAL A 132 -6.85 6.50 -18.25
C VAL A 132 -7.79 6.70 -17.08
N GLU A 133 -9.07 6.89 -17.40
CA GLU A 133 -10.17 7.00 -16.43
C GLU A 133 -11.04 5.75 -16.43
N GLY A 134 -11.94 5.64 -15.45
CA GLY A 134 -12.90 4.56 -15.32
C GLY A 134 -12.36 3.37 -14.55
N TRP A 135 -11.49 3.61 -13.56
CA TRP A 135 -11.05 2.56 -12.65
C TRP A 135 -12.22 2.04 -11.80
N ALA A 136 -12.43 0.73 -11.84
CA ALA A 136 -13.31 0.03 -10.91
C ALA A 136 -12.50 -0.47 -9.70
N THR A 137 -13.14 -0.50 -8.53
CA THR A 137 -12.58 -1.10 -7.33
C THR A 137 -13.27 -2.44 -7.03
N ASP A 138 -12.49 -3.47 -6.77
CA ASP A 138 -12.93 -4.78 -6.29
C ASP A 138 -12.59 -4.86 -4.79
N LEU A 139 -13.64 -5.03 -3.97
CA LEU A 139 -13.56 -5.13 -2.51
C LEU A 139 -14.08 -6.49 -2.02
N SER A 140 -14.18 -7.48 -2.91
CA SER A 140 -14.65 -8.84 -2.60
C SER A 140 -13.90 -9.48 -1.43
N TRP A 141 -12.62 -9.15 -1.24
CA TRP A 141 -11.82 -9.59 -0.10
C TRP A 141 -12.47 -9.27 1.25
N LEU A 142 -13.13 -8.12 1.41
CA LEU A 142 -13.84 -7.76 2.64
C LEU A 142 -15.03 -8.67 2.91
N LYS A 143 -15.76 -9.05 1.86
CA LYS A 143 -16.89 -9.95 1.96
C LYS A 143 -16.41 -11.35 2.36
N ASP A 144 -15.37 -11.84 1.69
CA ASP A 144 -14.86 -13.19 1.89
C ASP A 144 -14.22 -13.39 3.27
N ASN A 145 -13.58 -12.35 3.83
CA ASN A 145 -12.84 -12.46 5.09
C ASN A 145 -13.58 -11.89 6.31
N PHE A 146 -14.53 -10.97 6.10
CA PHE A 146 -15.23 -10.29 7.20
C PHE A 146 -16.75 -10.28 7.07
N GLY A 147 -17.31 -10.74 5.94
CA GLY A 147 -18.74 -10.61 5.65
C GLY A 147 -19.17 -9.15 5.46
N ILE A 148 -18.25 -8.26 5.07
CA ILE A 148 -18.52 -6.83 4.86
C ILE A 148 -18.75 -6.58 3.38
N SER A 149 -19.86 -5.92 3.03
CA SER A 149 -20.17 -5.50 1.66
C SER A 149 -20.36 -3.99 1.63
N PRO A 150 -19.34 -3.22 1.19
CA PRO A 150 -19.43 -1.77 1.11
C PRO A 150 -20.45 -1.31 0.06
N PRO A 151 -20.91 -0.05 0.11
CA PRO A 151 -21.90 0.47 -0.83
C PRO A 151 -21.39 0.59 -2.27
N PHE A 152 -20.07 0.46 -2.49
CA PHE A 152 -19.45 0.39 -3.79
C PHE A 152 -18.31 -0.62 -3.79
N GLY A 153 -17.86 -0.97 -4.99
CA GLY A 153 -16.95 -2.07 -5.24
C GLY A 153 -17.72 -3.37 -5.42
N ARG A 154 -17.38 -4.12 -6.47
CA ARG A 154 -17.96 -5.45 -6.73
C ARG A 154 -17.26 -6.51 -5.90
#